data_AF-A0ABD0QY01-F1
#
_entry.id   AF-A0ABD0QY01-F1
#
_cell.length_a   1.000
_cell.length_b   1.000
_cell.length_c   1.000
_cell.angle_alpha   90.00
_cell.angle_beta   90.00
_cell.angle_gamma   90.00
#
_symmetry.space_group_name_H-M   'P 1'
#
loop_
_entity.id
_entity.type
_entity.pdbx_description
1 polymer ?
#
loop_
_entity_poly.entity_id
_entity_poly.type
_entity_poly.pdbx_seq_one_letter_code
_entity_poly.pdbx_strand_id
1 'polypeptide(L)' 'PYTERGELESSDGVRKACRFDRKLLKDCSGLDDEFYGFADGKPCIIVKLNRIVNFRPR' A
#
# COMPACT_ATOMS: atom_id res chain seq x y z
N PRO A 1 22.45 -14.96 14.09
CA PRO A 1 23.44 -13.93 13.74
C PRO A 1 22.85 -12.52 13.88
N TYR A 2 23.41 -11.71 14.78
CA TYR A 2 23.04 -10.31 14.92
C TYR A 2 23.49 -9.53 13.67
N THR A 3 22.70 -8.54 13.24
CA THR A 3 23.01 -7.68 12.09
C THR A 3 22.94 -6.24 12.56
N GLU A 4 24.09 -5.55 12.59
CA GLU A 4 24.13 -4.11 12.84
C GLU A 4 23.47 -3.37 11.68
N ARG A 5 22.53 -2.47 12.01
CA ARG A 5 21.74 -1.70 11.03
C ARG A 5 22.04 -0.20 11.09
N GLY A 6 23.26 0.17 11.50
CA GLY A 6 23.67 1.57 11.57
C GLY A 6 22.86 2.41 12.55
N GLU A 7 23.00 3.74 12.44
CA GLU A 7 22.26 4.72 13.22
C GLU A 7 20.78 4.79 12.79
N LEU A 8 19.88 5.17 13.71
CA LEU A 8 18.42 5.22 13.50
C LEU A 8 17.98 6.08 12.30
N GLU A 9 18.78 7.11 11.97
CA GLU A 9 18.55 8.05 10.85
C GLU A 9 19.31 7.62 9.57
N SER A 10 20.16 6.59 9.64
CA SER A 10 20.90 6.10 8.48
C SER A 10 19.97 5.27 7.57
N SER A 11 20.14 5.41 6.25
CA SER A 11 19.41 4.59 5.28
C SER A 11 19.86 3.12 5.28
N ASP A 12 20.96 2.84 5.97
CA ASP A 12 21.58 1.53 6.04
C ASP A 12 20.70 0.57 6.85
N GLY A 13 20.28 -0.54 6.24
CA GLY A 13 19.42 -1.54 6.90
C GLY A 13 17.90 -1.29 6.82
N VAL A 14 17.46 -0.18 6.21
CA VAL A 14 16.04 0.04 5.85
C VAL A 14 15.66 -0.87 4.68
N ARG A 15 14.70 -1.77 4.91
CA ARG A 15 14.19 -2.63 3.82
C ARG A 15 13.39 -1.78 2.84
N LYS A 16 13.68 -1.91 1.54
CA LYS A 16 12.90 -1.28 0.47
C LYS A 16 11.46 -1.84 0.50
N ALA A 17 10.49 -0.95 0.33
CA ALA A 17 9.08 -1.30 0.18
C ALA A 17 8.67 -1.23 -1.30
N CYS A 18 7.75 -2.11 -1.70
CA CYS A 18 7.11 -2.01 -3.01
C CYS A 18 6.18 -0.79 -3.04
N ARG A 19 6.26 0.01 -4.11
CA ARG A 19 5.31 1.10 -4.35
C ARG A 19 4.00 0.51 -4.89
N PHE A 20 2.89 1.08 -4.46
CA PHE A 20 1.56 0.76 -4.98
C PHE A 20 0.97 2.03 -5.59
N ASP A 21 0.82 2.07 -6.91
CA ASP A 21 0.22 3.21 -7.61
C ASP A 21 -1.32 3.14 -7.50
N ARG A 22 -1.97 4.26 -7.21
CA ARG A 22 -3.45 4.33 -7.18
C ARG A 22 -4.09 3.95 -8.51
N LYS A 23 -3.38 4.10 -9.64
CA LYS A 23 -3.82 3.61 -10.96
C LYS A 23 -4.18 2.13 -10.98
N LEU A 24 -3.59 1.33 -10.09
CA LEU A 24 -3.91 -0.10 -9.96
C LEU A 24 -5.35 -0.35 -9.46
N LEU A 25 -5.98 0.65 -8.83
CA LEU A 25 -7.38 0.61 -8.40
C LEU A 25 -8.37 0.86 -9.55
N LYS A 26 -7.89 1.13 -10.78
CA LYS A 26 -8.69 1.33 -12.00
C LYS A 26 -9.73 2.44 -11.81
N ASP A 27 -11.00 2.18 -12.14
CA ASP A 27 -12.12 3.12 -12.05
C ASP A 27 -12.26 3.70 -10.62
N CYS A 28 -11.87 2.93 -9.60
CA CYS A 28 -11.85 3.36 -8.21
C CYS A 28 -10.59 4.13 -7.79
N SER A 29 -9.72 4.52 -8.73
CA SER A 29 -8.46 5.22 -8.46
C SER A 29 -8.63 6.70 -8.11
N GLY A 30 -9.80 7.29 -8.38
CA GLY A 30 -10.03 8.72 -8.22
C GLY A 30 -9.38 9.57 -9.31
N LEU A 31 -8.90 8.97 -10.40
CA LEU A 31 -8.26 9.69 -11.52
C LEU A 31 -9.25 10.13 -12.59
N ASP A 32 -10.22 9.27 -12.90
CA ASP A 32 -11.27 9.56 -13.89
C ASP A 32 -12.59 9.97 -13.20
N ASP A 33 -12.91 9.34 -12.07
CA ASP A 33 -14.05 9.69 -11.22
C ASP A 33 -13.58 10.06 -9.81
N GLU A 34 -13.66 11.34 -9.46
CA GLU A 34 -13.31 11.87 -8.14
C GLU A 34 -14.30 11.46 -7.04
N PHE A 35 -15.50 10.99 -7.41
CA PHE A 35 -16.55 10.58 -6.48
C PHE A 35 -16.54 9.09 -6.16
N TYR A 36 -15.60 8.30 -6.71
CA TYR A 36 -15.43 6.87 -6.39
C TYR A 36 -16.74 6.06 -6.46
N GLY A 37 -17.59 6.34 -7.45
CA GLY A 37 -18.88 5.69 -7.68
C GLY A 37 -20.00 6.09 -6.71
N PHE A 38 -19.76 7.03 -5.78
CA PHE A 38 -20.81 7.50 -4.86
C PHE A 38 -21.93 8.25 -5.59
N ALA A 39 -21.61 9.03 -6.64
CA ALA A 39 -22.59 9.78 -7.41
C ALA A 39 -23.60 8.88 -8.13
N ASP A 40 -23.16 7.71 -8.60
CA ASP A 40 -23.99 6.74 -9.32
C ASP A 40 -24.66 5.71 -8.41
N GLY A 41 -24.51 5.86 -7.08
CA GLY A 41 -25.03 4.90 -6.10
C GLY A 41 -24.30 3.55 -6.11
N LYS A 42 -23.09 3.48 -6.69
CA LYS A 42 -22.24 2.28 -6.78
C LYS A 42 -20.87 2.55 -6.15
N PRO A 43 -20.78 2.72 -4.82
CA PRO A 43 -19.55 3.15 -4.18
C PRO A 43 -18.44 2.10 -4.26
N CYS A 44 -17.21 2.55 -4.46
CA CYS A 44 -16.00 1.74 -4.39
C CYS A 44 -15.65 1.36 -2.94
N ILE A 45 -15.33 0.09 -2.71
CA ILE A 45 -14.87 -0.42 -1.41
C ILE A 45 -13.44 -0.93 -1.54
N ILE A 46 -12.52 -0.35 -0.77
CA ILE A 46 -11.12 -0.76 -0.75
C ILE A 46 -10.91 -1.81 0.34
N VAL A 47 -10.57 -3.03 -0.06
CA VAL A 47 -10.22 -4.11 0.87
C VAL A 47 -8.71 -4.09 1.12
N LYS A 48 -8.31 -4.09 2.39
CA LYS A 48 -6.90 -4.03 2.80
C LYS A 48 -6.56 -5.20 3.71
N LEU A 49 -5.46 -5.88 3.43
CA LEU A 49 -4.90 -6.90 4.33
C LEU A 49 -4.18 -6.26 5.53
N ASN A 50 -4.20 -6.95 6.66
CA ASN A 50 -3.47 -6.52 7.85
C ASN A 50 -1.98 -6.79 7.68
N ARG A 51 -1.15 -5.83 8.11
CA ARG A 51 0.30 -5.96 8.06
C ARG A 51 0.76 -6.88 9.20
N ILE A 52 1.32 -8.05 8.85
CA ILE A 52 1.91 -9.01 9.80
C ILE A 52 3.39 -9.18 9.47
N VAL A 53 4.26 -9.07 10.47
CA VAL A 53 5.72 -9.16 10.28
C VAL A 53 6.11 -10.58 9.86
N ASN A 54 6.96 -10.69 8.83
CA ASN A 54 7.42 -11.96 8.24
C ASN A 54 6.30 -12.88 7.70
N PHE A 55 5.07 -12.40 7.55
CA PHE A 55 3.98 -13.16 6.96
C PHE A 55 4.15 -13.28 5.44
N ARG A 56 3.91 -14.48 4.92
CA ARG A 56 3.84 -14.76 3.48
C ARG A 56 2.45 -15.33 3.18
N PRO A 57 1.61 -14.64 2.39
CA PRO A 57 0.33 -15.18 1.96
C PRO A 57 0.56 -16.47 1.14
N ARG A 58 -0.34 -17.46 1.27
CA ARG A 58 -0.34 -18.70 0.48
C ARG A 58 -1.44 -18.65 -0.56
#